data_AF-A0A954KVU5-F1
#
_entry.id   AF-A0A954KVU5-F1
#
_cell.length_a   1.000
_cell.length_b   1.000
_cell.length_c   1.000
_cell.angle_alpha   90.00
_cell.angle_beta   90.00
_cell.angle_gamma   90.00
#
_symmetry.space_group_name_H-M   'P 1'
#
loop_
_entity.id
_entity.type
_entity.pdbx_description
1 polymer ?
#
loop_
_entity_poly.entity_id
_entity_poly.type
_entity_poly.pdbx_seq_one_letter_code
_entity_poly.pdbx_strand_id
1 'polypeptide(L)' 'MNREYSDYQRKVINRFYENREHHDDQRLSELVTNLYLTDSAKKLEKHWQTAEDIMTRLKVPKTR' A
#
# COMPACT_ATOMS: atom_id res chain seq x y z
N MET A 1 -13.45 15.90 -15.24
CA MET A 1 -12.48 15.91 -16.36
C MET A 1 -11.98 14.50 -16.57
N ASN A 2 -12.37 13.83 -17.67
CA ASN A 2 -11.76 12.56 -18.05
C ASN A 2 -10.31 12.82 -18.42
N ARG A 3 -9.37 12.22 -17.68
CA ARG A 3 -7.96 12.25 -18.06
C ARG A 3 -7.81 11.32 -19.26
N GLU A 4 -7.54 11.88 -20.43
CA GLU A 4 -7.19 11.10 -21.61
C GLU A 4 -5.75 10.61 -21.47
N TYR A 5 -5.60 9.30 -21.27
CA TYR A 5 -4.30 8.66 -21.23
C TYR A 5 -3.93 8.17 -22.64
N SER A 6 -2.65 8.21 -23.00
CA SER A 6 -2.15 7.49 -24.18
C SER A 6 -2.26 5.98 -24.00
N ASP A 7 -2.16 5.20 -25.08
CA ASP A 7 -2.18 3.73 -24.99
C ASP A 7 -1.05 3.19 -24.10
N TYR A 8 0.12 3.82 -24.18
CA TYR A 8 1.24 3.48 -23.31
C TYR A 8 0.91 3.76 -21.83
N GLN A 9 0.34 4.93 -21.52
CA GLN A 9 -0.05 5.27 -20.14
C GLN A 9 -1.11 4.31 -19.60
N ARG A 10 -2.12 3.95 -20.40
CA ARG A 10 -3.12 2.93 -20.03
C ARG A 10 -2.45 1.60 -19.69
N LYS A 11 -1.51 1.13 -20.53
CA LYS A 11 -0.78 -0.12 -20.29
C LYS A 11 0.02 -0.09 -18.98
N VAL A 12 0.70 1.02 -18.69
CA VAL A 12 1.45 1.19 -17.44
C VAL A 12 0.52 1.20 -16.23
N ILE A 13 -0.60 1.91 -16.31
CA ILE A 13 -1.61 1.98 -15.24
C ILE A 13 -2.19 0.58 -14.97
N ASN A 14 -2.58 -0.15 -16.02
CA ASN A 14 -3.13 -1.50 -15.89
C ASN A 14 -2.11 -2.42 -15.23
N ARG A 15 -0.86 -2.43 -15.71
CA ARG A 15 0.21 -3.26 -15.12
C ARG A 15 0.45 -2.93 -13.65
N PHE A 16 0.36 -1.67 -13.26
CA PHE A 16 0.45 -1.29 -11.85
C PHE A 16 -0.66 -1.94 -11.02
N TYR A 17 -1.91 -1.86 -11.47
CA TYR A 17 -3.04 -2.46 -10.74
C TYR A 17 -3.03 -3.99 -10.75
N GLU A 18 -2.58 -4.61 -11.85
CA GLU A 18 -2.37 -6.07 -11.97
C GLU A 18 -1.38 -6.59 -10.92
N ASN A 19 -0.35 -5.80 -10.59
CA ASN A 19 0.70 -6.19 -9.64
C ASN A 19 0.56 -5.52 -8.26
N ARG A 20 -0.51 -4.74 -8.05
CA ARG A 20 -0.68 -3.92 -6.85
C ARG A 20 -0.71 -4.75 -5.58
N GLU A 21 -1.37 -5.90 -5.60
CA GLU A 21 -1.45 -6.80 -4.45
C GLU A 21 -0.07 -7.30 -4.02
N HIS A 22 0.77 -7.72 -4.98
CA HIS A 22 2.14 -8.12 -4.70
C HIS A 22 2.99 -6.96 -4.14
N HIS A 23 2.84 -5.76 -4.69
CA HIS A 23 3.50 -4.57 -4.17
C HIS A 23 3.04 -4.21 -2.76
N ASP A 24 1.75 -4.36 -2.47
CA ASP A 24 1.16 -4.09 -1.16
C ASP A 24 1.67 -5.11 -0.10
N ASP A 25 1.81 -6.39 -0.46
CA ASP A 25 2.38 -7.43 0.41
C ASP A 25 3.85 -7.18 0.77
N GLN A 26 4.68 -6.85 -0.24
CA GLN A 26 6.09 -6.47 -0.02
C GLN A 26 6.20 -5.25 0.89
N ARG A 27 5.39 -4.22 0.62
CA ARG A 27 5.40 -2.99 1.41
C ARG A 27 4.94 -3.21 2.85
N LEU A 28 3.95 -4.07 3.07
CA LEU A 28 3.52 -4.43 4.43
C LEU A 28 4.64 -5.14 5.19
N SER A 29 5.35 -6.04 4.52
CA SER A 29 6.50 -6.75 5.10
C SER A 29 7.62 -5.80 5.53
N GLU A 30 7.97 -4.82 4.69
CA GLU A 30 8.96 -3.78 5.02
C GLU A 30 8.49 -2.88 6.19
N LEU A 31 7.18 -2.60 6.27
CA LEU A 31 6.60 -1.73 7.28
C LEU A 31 6.73 -2.31 8.71
N VAL A 32 6.78 -3.64 8.86
CA VAL A 32 7.03 -4.31 10.15
C VAL A 32 8.37 -3.88 10.75
N THR A 33 9.42 -3.85 9.92
CA THR A 33 10.75 -3.39 10.34
C THR A 33 10.71 -1.92 10.77
N ASN A 34 10.03 -1.06 10.00
CA ASN A 34 9.90 0.35 10.34
C ASN A 34 9.12 0.56 11.64
N LEU A 35 8.05 -0.21 11.87
CA LEU A 35 7.30 -0.17 13.13
C LEU A 35 8.18 -0.54 14.33
N TYR A 36 9.04 -1.55 14.17
CA TYR A 36 9.94 -2.00 15.24
C TYR A 36 11.04 -0.98 15.56
N LEU A 37 11.62 -0.33 14.54
CA LEU A 37 12.76 0.58 14.71
C LEU A 37 12.37 2.04 14.99
N THR A 38 11.08 2.38 15.00
CA THR A 38 10.64 3.78 15.12
C THR A 38 10.51 4.21 16.58
N ASP A 39 11.37 5.14 17.00
CA ASP A 39 11.31 5.74 18.35
C ASP A 39 10.37 6.96 18.46
N SER A 40 9.81 7.40 17.34
CA SER A 40 8.92 8.57 17.31
C SER A 40 7.45 8.15 17.33
N ALA A 41 6.73 8.48 18.40
CA ALA A 41 5.30 8.18 18.53
C ALA A 41 4.47 8.66 17.31
N LYS A 42 4.75 9.87 16.82
CA LYS A 42 4.08 10.43 15.63
C LYS A 42 4.37 9.65 14.35
N LYS A 43 5.59 9.11 14.19
CA LYS A 43 5.92 8.27 13.03
C LYS A 43 5.28 6.90 13.17
N LEU A 44 5.25 6.34 14.38
CA LEU A 44 4.62 5.06 14.67
C LEU A 44 3.14 5.08 14.32
N GLU A 45 2.40 6.12 14.71
CA GLU A 45 1.00 6.33 14.33
C GLU A 45 0.81 6.33 12.80
N LYS A 46 1.66 7.05 12.07
CA LYS A 46 1.61 7.06 10.59
C LYS A 46 1.90 5.70 9.99
N HIS A 47 2.82 4.93 10.58
CA HIS A 47 3.14 3.59 10.12
C HIS A 47 1.95 2.65 10.35
N TRP A 48 1.29 2.74 11.50
CA TRP A 48 0.05 1.98 11.76
C TRP A 48 -1.08 2.34 10.80
N GLN A 49 -1.30 3.63 10.51
CA GLN A 49 -2.28 4.03 9.50
C GLN A 49 -1.94 3.45 8.12
N THR A 50 -0.66 3.47 7.75
CA THR A 50 -0.20 2.88 6.49
C THR A 50 -0.43 1.37 6.45
N ALA A 51 -0.22 0.67 7.57
CA ALA A 51 -0.45 -0.76 7.68
C ALA A 51 -1.95 -1.09 7.51
N GLU A 52 -2.83 -0.37 8.20
CA GLU A 52 -4.28 -0.52 8.08
C GLU A 52 -4.74 -0.29 6.62
N ASP A 53 -4.25 0.76 5.98
CA ASP A 53 -4.59 1.09 4.59
C ASP A 53 -4.16 -0.03 3.63
N ILE A 54 -2.97 -0.62 3.84
CA ILE A 54 -2.49 -1.74 3.04
C ILE A 54 -3.34 -2.99 3.29
N MET A 55 -3.56 -3.35 4.54
CA MET A 55 -4.36 -4.52 4.91
C MET A 55 -5.80 -4.44 4.39
N THR A 56 -6.38 -3.24 4.39
CA THR A 56 -7.70 -2.98 3.79
C THR A 56 -7.69 -3.24 2.28
N ARG A 57 -6.64 -2.83 1.56
CA ARG A 57 -6.49 -3.10 0.12
C ARG A 57 -6.28 -4.58 -0.19
N LEU A 58 -5.55 -5.27 0.68
CA LEU A 58 -5.38 -6.72 0.67
C LEU A 58 -6.63 -7.47 1.14
N LYS A 59 -7.72 -6.76 1.49
CA LYS A 59 -9.01 -7.32 1.93
C LYS A 59 -8.90 -8.21 3.16
N VAL A 60 -7.95 -7.92 4.06
CA VAL A 60 -7.84 -8.60 5.35
C VAL A 60 -9.10 -8.31 6.17
N PRO A 61 -9.73 -9.32 6.81
CA PRO A 61 -10.88 -9.10 7.67
C PRO A 61 -10.56 -8.14 8.82
N LYS A 62 -11.48 -7.20 9.11
CA LYS A 62 -11.30 -6.21 10.18
C LYS A 62 -11.30 -6.81 11.59
N THR A 63 -11.96 -7.95 11.76
CA THR A 63 -12.02 -8.70 13.01
C THR A 63 -11.85 -10.19 12.69
N ARG A 64 -11.12 -10.90 13.54
CA ARG A 64 -11.03 -12.37 13.49
C ARG A 64 -12.19 -13.02 14.21
#